data_AF-A0A1T5N724-F1
#
_entry.id   AF-A0A1T5N724-F1
#
_cell.length_a   1.000
_cell.length_b   1.000
_cell.length_c   1.000
_cell.angle_alpha   90.00
_cell.angle_beta   90.00
_cell.angle_gamma   90.00
#
_symmetry.space_group_name_H-M   'P 1'
#
loop_
_entity.id
_entity.type
_entity.pdbx_description
1 polymer ?
#
loop_
_entity_poly.entity_id
_entity_poly.type
_entity_poly.pdbx_seq_one_letter_code
_entity_poly.pdbx_strand_id
1 'polypeptide(L)'
;MNTASRYRLQHFIPWTQTKIYTMLVLSMVPTLLFYFFNWKWLAIPWVPVALLGTAAAFISGFRNTQTYNRTWEARQIYGAIINSSRAFGIMVRDFIRVTDKNQEAALHQQIIYRHFAWLTALRFQLREIKSWENVKTRSYNRAYLKYYKVPEWESSLEEELKAFLPEEERQQILSAKNRATQLIALQSAQLRSLNEAANISDYNYVALENQLKDLYDNQGKAERIKNFPYPRQFSSINLYFTFAFCALLPLGFIGEFSKLGEKFGDGIIWLTIPFSILIGWVFLVLEQIGESTENPFEGNANDVPITQISRNIEIDVREILGQKDLPAPITAINNILM
;
A
#
# COMPACT_ATOMS: atom_id res chain seq x y z
N MET A 1 5.57 4.25 3.02
CA MET A 1 5.19 5.61 2.61
C MET A 1 6.39 6.52 2.42
N ASN A 2 6.53 7.11 1.23
CA ASN A 2 7.55 8.10 0.95
C ASN A 2 7.19 9.44 1.62
N THR A 3 8.10 10.01 2.40
CA THR A 3 7.91 11.26 3.14
C THR A 3 8.64 12.45 2.51
N ALA A 4 9.30 12.26 1.37
CA ALA A 4 9.96 13.35 0.66
C ALA A 4 8.94 14.36 0.11
N SER A 5 9.31 15.65 0.07
CA SER A 5 8.44 16.73 -0.43
C SER A 5 8.06 16.57 -1.91
N ARG A 6 8.92 15.92 -2.70
CA ARG A 6 8.68 15.58 -4.11
C ARG A 6 9.56 14.42 -4.55
N TYR A 7 9.07 13.62 -5.49
CA TYR A 7 9.89 12.66 -6.21
C TYR A 7 10.93 13.40 -7.06
N ARG A 8 12.22 13.24 -6.72
CA ARG A 8 13.30 13.76 -7.58
C ARG A 8 13.32 12.99 -8.90
N LEU A 9 13.52 13.70 -10.02
CA LEU A 9 13.61 13.09 -11.35
C LEU A 9 14.65 11.95 -11.40
N GLN A 10 15.75 12.09 -10.65
CA GLN A 10 16.80 11.08 -10.51
C GLN A 10 16.31 9.72 -9.98
N HIS A 11 15.23 9.67 -9.21
CA HIS A 11 14.61 8.42 -8.75
C HIS A 11 13.40 8.02 -9.61
N PHE A 12 12.66 9.00 -10.11
CA PHE A 12 11.44 8.78 -10.88
C PHE A 12 11.72 8.21 -12.29
N ILE A 13 12.76 8.70 -12.96
CA ILE A 13 13.11 8.23 -14.31
C ILE A 13 13.57 6.75 -14.28
N PRO A 14 14.49 6.32 -13.40
CA PRO A 14 14.84 4.90 -13.30
C PRO A 14 13.65 3.99 -12.96
N TRP A 15 12.70 4.45 -12.14
CA TRP A 15 11.49 3.69 -11.82
C TRP A 15 10.57 3.50 -13.04
N THR A 16 10.59 4.42 -14.00
CA THR A 16 9.74 4.43 -15.20
C THR A 16 10.49 4.07 -16.49
N GLN A 17 11.78 3.75 -16.41
CA GLN A 17 12.67 3.58 -17.56
C GLN A 17 12.20 2.51 -18.56
N THR A 18 11.59 1.42 -18.08
CA THR A 18 11.06 0.37 -18.95
C THR A 18 10.00 0.93 -19.90
N LYS A 19 9.18 1.89 -19.44
CA LYS A 19 8.17 2.55 -20.27
C LYS A 19 8.79 3.44 -21.34
N ILE A 20 9.89 4.13 -21.00
CA ILE A 20 10.67 4.94 -21.96
C ILE A 20 11.24 4.03 -23.05
N TYR A 21 11.85 2.90 -22.69
CA TYR A 21 12.37 1.94 -23.67
C TYR A 21 11.28 1.32 -24.53
N THR A 22 10.12 0.98 -23.95
CA THR A 22 8.96 0.51 -24.73
C THR A 22 8.54 1.55 -25.77
N MET A 23 8.41 2.83 -25.38
CA MET A 23 8.05 3.87 -26.33
C MET A 23 9.14 4.17 -27.36
N LEU A 24 10.42 4.06 -26.99
CA LEU A 24 11.53 4.21 -27.91
C LEU A 24 11.44 3.17 -29.03
N VAL A 25 11.24 1.89 -28.67
CA VAL A 25 11.07 0.81 -29.67
C VAL A 25 9.80 1.01 -30.50
N LEU A 26 8.67 1.27 -29.86
CA LEU A 26 7.38 1.47 -30.54
C LEU A 26 7.40 2.65 -31.52
N SER A 27 8.17 3.70 -31.25
CA SER A 27 8.26 4.87 -32.13
C SER A 27 9.39 4.77 -33.15
N MET A 28 10.52 4.20 -32.79
CA MET A 28 11.67 4.07 -33.69
C MET A 28 11.38 3.14 -34.87
N VAL A 29 10.76 1.98 -34.61
CA VAL A 29 10.51 0.99 -35.68
C VAL A 29 9.62 1.55 -36.80
N PRO A 30 8.44 2.13 -36.53
CA PRO A 30 7.61 2.72 -37.59
C PRO A 30 8.27 3.91 -38.27
N THR A 31 9.01 4.77 -37.54
CA THR A 31 9.71 5.91 -38.14
C THR A 31 10.80 5.47 -39.11
N LEU A 32 11.58 4.44 -38.76
CA LEU A 32 12.61 3.88 -39.64
C LEU A 32 11.99 3.26 -40.90
N LEU A 33 10.91 2.49 -40.74
CA LEU A 33 10.18 1.88 -41.86
C LEU A 33 9.58 2.95 -42.80
N PHE A 34 9.04 4.02 -42.24
CA PHE A 34 8.49 5.12 -43.04
C PHE A 34 9.57 5.90 -43.80
N TYR A 35 10.70 6.20 -43.13
CA TYR A 35 11.77 7.05 -43.68
C TYR A 35 12.63 6.31 -44.69
N PHE A 36 13.15 5.12 -44.35
CA PHE A 36 14.09 4.39 -45.21
C PHE A 36 13.42 3.45 -46.21
N PHE A 37 12.32 2.81 -45.85
CA PHE A 37 11.63 1.84 -46.70
C PHE A 37 10.44 2.45 -47.46
N ASN A 38 10.19 3.74 -47.27
CA ASN A 38 9.12 4.50 -47.90
C ASN A 38 7.71 3.90 -47.68
N TRP A 39 7.49 3.26 -46.52
CA TRP A 39 6.20 2.66 -46.16
C TRP A 39 5.19 3.73 -45.74
N LYS A 40 4.68 4.50 -46.72
CA LYS A 40 3.77 5.62 -46.48
C LYS A 40 2.42 5.23 -45.87
N TRP A 41 1.99 3.97 -46.04
CA TRP A 41 0.76 3.44 -45.47
C TRP A 41 0.76 3.35 -43.93
N LEU A 42 1.93 3.44 -43.30
CA LEU A 42 2.04 3.51 -41.83
C LEU A 42 1.51 4.83 -41.26
N ALA A 43 1.44 5.88 -42.07
CA ALA A 43 0.84 7.14 -41.65
C ALA A 43 -0.68 6.99 -41.54
N ILE A 44 -1.21 7.12 -40.33
CA ILE A 44 -2.66 7.10 -40.08
C ILE A 44 -3.16 8.51 -39.73
N PRO A 45 -4.46 8.80 -39.93
CA PRO A 45 -5.03 10.07 -39.50
C PRO A 45 -4.87 10.31 -37.99
N TRP A 46 -4.58 11.55 -37.60
CA TRP A 46 -4.42 11.92 -36.19
C TRP A 46 -5.73 11.82 -35.38
N VAL A 47 -6.87 12.11 -36.01
CA VAL A 47 -8.17 12.22 -35.31
C VAL A 47 -8.56 10.94 -34.54
N PRO A 48 -8.52 9.72 -35.14
CA PRO A 48 -8.75 8.48 -34.38
C PRO A 48 -7.78 8.25 -33.22
N VAL A 49 -6.50 8.62 -33.38
CA VAL A 49 -5.47 8.49 -32.34
C VAL A 49 -5.79 9.44 -31.17
N ALA A 50 -6.15 10.68 -31.47
CA ALA A 50 -6.54 11.67 -30.47
C ALA A 50 -7.81 11.25 -29.69
N LEU A 51 -8.81 10.67 -30.38
CA LEU A 51 -10.01 10.14 -29.74
C LEU A 51 -9.69 8.99 -28.77
N LEU A 52 -8.82 8.06 -29.19
CA LEU A 52 -8.33 7.00 -28.30
C LEU A 52 -7.52 7.55 -27.12
N GLY A 53 -6.72 8.60 -27.33
CA GLY A 53 -5.98 9.28 -26.27
C GLY A 53 -6.90 9.90 -25.22
N THR A 54 -7.98 10.55 -25.64
CA THR A 54 -9.01 11.09 -24.73
C THR A 54 -9.67 9.98 -23.93
N ALA A 55 -10.04 8.87 -24.58
CA ALA A 55 -10.63 7.71 -23.89
C ALA A 55 -9.65 7.08 -22.88
N ALA A 56 -8.39 6.88 -23.27
CA ALA A 56 -7.35 6.34 -22.39
C ALA A 56 -7.09 7.26 -21.18
N ALA A 57 -7.12 8.58 -21.37
CA ALA A 57 -6.88 9.56 -20.31
C ALA A 57 -8.01 9.52 -19.28
N PHE A 58 -9.25 9.46 -19.77
CA PHE A 58 -10.43 9.34 -18.94
C PHE A 58 -10.36 8.05 -18.10
N ILE A 59 -10.21 6.88 -18.74
CA ILE A 59 -10.19 5.58 -18.05
C ILE A 59 -9.02 5.52 -17.03
N SER A 60 -7.84 6.01 -17.39
CA SER A 60 -6.69 6.08 -16.47
C SER A 60 -6.96 7.00 -15.28
N GLY A 61 -7.62 8.13 -15.49
CA GLY A 61 -8.06 9.03 -14.41
C GLY A 61 -9.01 8.34 -13.42
N PHE A 62 -10.02 7.63 -13.92
CA PHE A 62 -10.94 6.85 -13.06
C PHE A 62 -10.20 5.77 -12.29
N ARG A 63 -9.38 4.96 -12.96
CA ARG A 63 -8.60 3.90 -12.31
C ARG A 63 -7.75 4.46 -11.18
N ASN A 64 -6.97 5.52 -11.46
CA ASN A 64 -6.07 6.12 -10.48
C ASN A 64 -6.83 6.69 -9.28
N THR A 65 -8.01 7.28 -9.51
CA THR A 65 -8.89 7.75 -8.43
C THR A 65 -9.39 6.58 -7.57
N GLN A 66 -9.81 5.47 -8.18
CA GLN A 66 -10.29 4.30 -7.44
C GLN A 66 -9.18 3.60 -6.65
N THR A 67 -7.98 3.45 -7.23
CA THR A 67 -6.83 2.88 -6.52
C THR A 67 -6.37 3.80 -5.39
N TYR A 68 -6.39 5.12 -5.60
CA TYR A 68 -6.10 6.09 -4.55
C TYR A 68 -7.10 5.99 -3.39
N ASN A 69 -8.40 5.89 -3.68
CA ASN A 69 -9.44 5.72 -2.65
C ASN A 69 -9.21 4.47 -1.79
N ARG A 70 -8.74 3.35 -2.37
CA ARG A 70 -8.36 2.15 -1.60
C ARG A 70 -7.21 2.43 -0.63
N THR A 71 -6.19 3.16 -1.06
CA THR A 71 -5.06 3.57 -0.20
C THR A 71 -5.52 4.54 0.89
N TRP A 72 -6.40 5.47 0.55
CA TRP A 72 -7.00 6.40 1.50
C TRP A 72 -7.83 5.67 2.57
N GLU A 73 -8.67 4.72 2.17
CA GLU A 73 -9.45 3.87 3.09
C GLU A 73 -8.52 3.10 4.03
N ALA A 74 -7.46 2.49 3.51
CA ALA A 74 -6.46 1.79 4.32
C ALA A 74 -5.81 2.71 5.38
N ARG A 75 -5.52 3.96 5.02
CA ARG A 75 -5.00 4.95 5.97
C ARG A 75 -6.04 5.35 7.02
N GLN A 76 -7.30 5.52 6.64
CA GLN A 76 -8.38 5.82 7.58
C GLN A 76 -8.58 4.67 8.58
N ILE A 77 -8.54 3.42 8.12
CA ILE A 77 -8.66 2.23 8.98
C ILE A 77 -7.54 2.20 10.02
N TYR A 78 -6.28 2.36 9.61
CA TYR A 78 -5.17 2.41 10.57
C TYR A 78 -5.20 3.65 11.47
N GLY A 79 -5.72 4.78 10.96
CA GLY A 79 -6.02 5.96 11.78
C GLY A 79 -7.02 5.67 12.90
N ALA A 80 -8.08 4.92 12.60
CA ALA A 80 -9.05 4.47 13.59
C ALA A 80 -8.40 3.50 14.59
N ILE A 81 -7.58 2.55 14.12
CA ILE A 81 -6.85 1.61 14.99
C ILE A 81 -5.96 2.36 16.00
N ILE A 82 -5.26 3.44 15.59
CA ILE A 82 -4.48 4.27 16.52
C ILE A 82 -5.34 4.80 17.66
N ASN A 83 -6.45 5.46 17.30
CA ASN A 83 -7.32 6.10 18.28
C ASN A 83 -7.99 5.07 19.21
N SER A 84 -8.52 3.99 18.64
CA SER A 84 -9.13 2.88 19.38
C SER A 84 -8.12 2.19 20.32
N SER A 85 -6.87 2.02 19.89
CA SER A 85 -5.82 1.43 20.73
C SER A 85 -5.45 2.32 21.92
N ARG A 86 -5.32 3.63 21.70
CA ARG A 86 -5.05 4.60 22.78
C ARG A 86 -6.22 4.68 23.76
N ALA A 87 -7.46 4.70 23.26
CA ALA A 87 -8.66 4.66 24.07
C ALA A 87 -8.73 3.36 24.91
N PHE A 88 -8.45 2.21 24.28
CA PHE A 88 -8.36 0.93 24.99
C PHE A 88 -7.31 0.95 26.10
N GLY A 89 -6.12 1.51 25.84
CA GLY A 89 -5.08 1.73 26.84
C GLY A 89 -5.55 2.52 28.07
N ILE A 90 -6.24 3.64 27.84
CA ILE A 90 -6.80 4.48 28.90
C ILE A 90 -7.87 3.72 29.70
N MET A 91 -8.79 3.04 28.99
CA MET A 91 -9.86 2.28 29.64
C MET A 91 -9.30 1.13 30.48
N VAL A 92 -8.32 0.38 29.98
CA VAL A 92 -7.67 -0.70 30.73
C VAL A 92 -7.06 -0.16 32.03
N ARG A 93 -6.34 0.96 31.96
CA ARG A 93 -5.73 1.59 33.13
C ARG A 93 -6.76 2.06 34.17
N ASP A 94 -7.86 2.68 33.72
CA ASP A 94 -8.77 3.40 34.62
C ASP A 94 -9.97 2.56 35.10
N PHE A 95 -10.40 1.57 34.30
CA PHE A 95 -11.60 0.76 34.56
C PHE A 95 -11.30 -0.55 35.31
N ILE A 96 -10.09 -1.09 35.18
CA ILE A 96 -9.68 -2.34 35.81
C ILE A 96 -8.97 -1.99 37.11
N ARG A 97 -9.62 -2.29 38.25
CA ARG A 97 -9.12 -1.91 39.57
C ARG A 97 -8.97 -3.14 40.46
N VAL A 98 -7.80 -3.27 41.06
CA VAL A 98 -7.48 -4.37 42.00
C VAL A 98 -6.90 -3.75 43.27
N THR A 99 -7.14 -4.40 44.41
CA THR A 99 -6.69 -3.88 45.72
C THR A 99 -5.17 -3.75 45.79
N ASP A 100 -4.42 -4.73 45.24
CA ASP A 100 -2.96 -4.68 45.14
C ASP A 100 -2.54 -3.95 43.86
N LYS A 101 -1.80 -2.85 44.01
CA LYS A 101 -1.31 -2.03 42.90
C LYS A 101 -0.27 -2.73 42.02
N ASN A 102 0.52 -3.64 42.59
CA ASN A 102 1.48 -4.41 41.79
C ASN A 102 0.75 -5.42 40.90
N GLN A 103 -0.29 -6.07 41.44
CA GLN A 103 -1.13 -6.99 40.68
C GLN A 103 -1.96 -6.25 39.62
N GLU A 104 -2.50 -5.07 39.96
CA GLU A 104 -3.19 -4.19 39.02
C GLU A 104 -2.30 -3.83 37.82
N ALA A 105 -1.08 -3.36 38.08
CA ALA A 105 -0.12 -3.01 37.03
C ALA A 105 0.26 -4.22 36.15
N ALA A 106 0.46 -5.40 36.75
CA ALA A 106 0.76 -6.63 36.01
C ALA A 106 -0.42 -7.04 35.10
N LEU A 107 -1.66 -6.91 35.57
CA LEU A 107 -2.86 -7.19 34.77
C LEU A 107 -3.03 -6.21 33.61
N HIS A 108 -2.84 -4.91 33.86
CA HIS A 108 -2.86 -3.89 32.80
C HIS A 108 -1.82 -4.21 31.73
N GLN A 109 -0.59 -4.53 32.15
CA GLN A 109 0.48 -4.91 31.23
C GLN A 109 0.11 -6.14 30.41
N GLN A 110 -0.43 -7.19 31.03
CA GLN A 110 -0.83 -8.41 30.33
C GLN A 110 -1.88 -8.14 29.23
N ILE A 111 -2.93 -7.37 29.54
CA ILE A 111 -3.99 -7.03 28.57
C ILE A 111 -3.42 -6.23 27.40
N ILE A 112 -2.62 -5.21 27.70
CA ILE A 112 -2.03 -4.34 26.68
C ILE A 112 -0.98 -5.08 25.83
N TYR A 113 -0.23 -6.02 26.40
CA TYR A 113 0.74 -6.79 25.64
C TYR A 113 0.04 -7.78 24.69
N ARG A 114 -1.11 -8.34 25.07
CA ARG A 114 -1.99 -9.06 24.13
C ARG A 114 -2.51 -8.16 23.01
N HIS A 115 -2.80 -6.89 23.29
CA HIS A 115 -3.15 -5.91 22.28
C HIS A 115 -1.97 -5.60 21.31
N PHE A 116 -0.74 -5.51 21.82
CA PHE A 116 0.46 -5.37 20.97
C PHE A 116 0.72 -6.62 20.14
N ALA A 117 0.47 -7.81 20.70
CA ALA A 117 0.49 -9.05 19.94
C ALA A 117 -0.55 -9.02 18.81
N TRP A 118 -1.76 -8.50 19.05
CA TRP A 118 -2.78 -8.33 18.02
C TRP A 118 -2.32 -7.40 16.88
N LEU A 119 -1.79 -6.22 17.22
CA LEU A 119 -1.23 -5.28 16.23
C LEU A 119 -0.12 -5.94 15.38
N THR A 120 0.69 -6.77 16.03
CA THR A 120 1.78 -7.51 15.38
C THR A 120 1.24 -8.62 14.47
N ALA A 121 0.31 -9.44 14.93
CA ALA A 121 -0.32 -10.45 14.09
C ALA A 121 -1.03 -9.81 12.88
N LEU A 122 -1.75 -8.70 13.08
CA LEU A 122 -2.43 -7.98 12.01
C LEU A 122 -1.44 -7.43 10.97
N ARG A 123 -0.34 -6.79 11.39
CA ARG A 123 0.64 -6.26 10.43
C ARG A 123 1.25 -7.38 9.59
N PHE A 124 1.63 -8.51 10.21
CA PHE A 124 2.20 -9.66 9.51
C PHE A 124 1.20 -10.26 8.52
N GLN A 125 -0.05 -10.43 8.95
CA GLN A 125 -1.14 -10.91 8.10
C GLN A 125 -1.38 -10.01 6.88
N LEU A 126 -1.33 -8.69 7.06
CA LEU A 126 -1.48 -7.73 5.95
C LEU A 126 -0.23 -7.67 5.04
N ARG A 127 0.94 -8.13 5.51
CA ARG A 127 2.19 -8.22 4.74
C ARG A 127 2.39 -9.57 4.05
N GLU A 128 1.49 -10.53 4.25
CA GLU A 128 1.48 -11.80 3.50
C GLU A 128 1.27 -11.54 2.00
N ILE A 129 2.16 -12.07 1.17
CA ILE A 129 2.12 -11.80 -0.28
C ILE A 129 0.95 -12.55 -0.92
N LYS A 130 0.14 -11.85 -1.70
CA LYS A 130 -0.89 -12.45 -2.56
C LYS A 130 -0.42 -12.51 -4.01
N SER A 131 -0.96 -13.45 -4.78
CA SER A 131 -0.55 -13.70 -6.19
C SER A 131 -0.74 -12.50 -7.13
N TRP A 132 -1.57 -11.55 -6.72
CA TRP A 132 -2.02 -10.42 -7.52
C TRP A 132 -1.36 -9.08 -7.12
N GLU A 133 -0.42 -9.12 -6.17
CA GLU A 133 0.35 -7.98 -5.68
C GLU A 133 1.58 -7.71 -6.53
N ASN A 134 2.04 -6.46 -6.51
CA ASN A 134 2.97 -5.92 -7.49
C ASN A 134 4.39 -5.76 -6.93
N VAL A 135 4.57 -5.73 -5.60
CA VAL A 135 5.85 -5.39 -4.96
C VAL A 135 7.00 -6.36 -5.27
N LYS A 136 6.73 -7.68 -5.33
CA LYS A 136 7.76 -8.70 -5.66
C LYS A 136 7.67 -9.25 -7.09
N THR A 137 6.57 -8.98 -7.79
CA THR A 137 6.32 -9.49 -9.15
C THR A 137 6.79 -8.50 -10.23
N ARG A 138 6.68 -7.19 -9.98
CA ARG A 138 7.11 -6.16 -10.92
C ARG A 138 8.59 -5.82 -10.73
N SER A 139 9.35 -5.84 -11.82
CA SER A 139 10.81 -5.62 -11.81
C SER A 139 11.20 -4.26 -11.24
N TYR A 140 10.42 -3.21 -11.52
CA TYR A 140 10.67 -1.86 -11.03
C TYR A 140 10.49 -1.73 -9.51
N ASN A 141 9.53 -2.45 -8.91
CA ASN A 141 9.32 -2.45 -7.46
C ASN A 141 10.41 -3.27 -6.77
N ARG A 142 10.75 -4.45 -7.32
CA ARG A 142 11.86 -5.27 -6.80
C ARG A 142 13.18 -4.51 -6.81
N ALA A 143 13.46 -3.73 -7.84
CA ALA A 143 14.65 -2.89 -7.89
C ALA A 143 14.66 -1.77 -6.83
N TYR A 144 13.48 -1.32 -6.39
CA TYR A 144 13.33 -0.28 -5.38
C TYR A 144 13.49 -0.80 -3.95
N LEU A 145 13.26 -2.10 -3.71
CA LEU A 145 13.47 -2.76 -2.41
C LEU A 145 14.92 -2.69 -1.90
N LYS A 146 15.91 -2.34 -2.75
CA LYS A 146 17.28 -2.11 -2.27
C LYS A 146 17.42 -0.85 -1.41
N TYR A 147 16.43 0.04 -1.43
CA TYR A 147 16.48 1.32 -0.72
C TYR A 147 15.82 1.28 0.67
N TYR A 148 15.07 0.23 1.00
CA TYR A 148 14.39 0.11 2.28
C TYR A 148 14.09 -1.36 2.59
N LYS A 149 13.87 -1.67 3.87
CA LYS A 149 13.50 -3.01 4.31
C LYS A 149 12.08 -3.04 4.83
N VAL A 150 11.41 -4.17 4.68
CA VAL A 150 10.09 -4.41 5.27
C VAL A 150 10.28 -5.31 6.48
N PRO A 151 10.11 -4.82 7.72
CA PRO A 151 10.43 -5.59 8.92
C PRO A 151 9.75 -6.95 8.98
N GLU A 152 8.50 -7.04 8.54
CA GLU A 152 7.73 -8.29 8.53
C GLU A 152 8.25 -9.35 7.54
N TRP A 153 9.21 -8.99 6.68
CA TRP A 153 9.89 -9.94 5.78
C TRP A 153 11.26 -10.35 6.29
N GLU A 154 11.81 -9.64 7.27
CA GLU A 154 13.14 -9.88 7.84
C GLU A 154 13.06 -10.71 9.14
N SER A 155 11.95 -10.60 9.89
CA SER A 155 11.67 -11.40 11.09
C SER A 155 10.46 -12.33 10.89
N SER A 156 10.33 -13.33 11.76
CA SER A 156 9.14 -14.18 11.80
C SER A 156 8.13 -13.64 12.82
N LEU A 157 6.85 -13.91 12.59
CA LEU A 157 5.79 -13.56 13.55
C LEU A 157 6.06 -14.19 14.93
N GLU A 158 6.55 -15.43 14.97
CA GLU A 158 6.86 -16.11 16.22
C GLU A 158 7.90 -15.37 17.05
N GLU A 159 8.99 -14.91 16.43
CA GLU A 159 10.04 -14.15 17.13
C GLU A 159 9.51 -12.82 17.70
N GLU A 160 8.71 -12.08 16.92
CA GLU A 160 8.13 -10.81 17.36
C GLU A 160 7.09 -10.99 18.49
N LEU A 161 6.34 -12.10 18.47
CA LEU A 161 5.36 -12.41 19.52
C LEU A 161 5.98 -12.79 20.86
N LYS A 162 7.26 -13.21 20.91
CA LYS A 162 7.96 -13.53 22.17
C LYS A 162 8.01 -12.37 23.14
N ALA A 163 8.06 -11.14 22.64
CA ALA A 163 8.09 -9.94 23.46
C ALA A 163 6.76 -9.65 24.16
N PHE A 164 5.66 -10.25 23.69
CA PHE A 164 4.30 -9.90 24.10
C PHE A 164 3.52 -11.04 24.75
N LEU A 165 3.80 -12.29 24.37
CA LEU A 165 3.03 -13.46 24.81
C LEU A 165 3.94 -14.52 25.45
N PRO A 166 3.46 -15.17 26.53
CA PRO A 166 4.10 -16.38 27.06
C PRO A 166 4.04 -17.51 26.03
N GLU A 167 4.91 -18.52 26.20
CA GLU A 167 5.06 -19.61 25.23
C GLU A 167 3.75 -20.36 24.96
N GLU A 168 2.98 -20.70 26.00
CA GLU A 168 1.74 -21.46 25.85
C GLU A 168 0.70 -20.71 24.98
N GLU A 169 0.46 -19.43 25.27
CA GLU A 169 -0.44 -18.59 24.46
C GLU A 169 0.09 -18.37 23.04
N ARG A 170 1.41 -18.20 22.90
CA ARG A 170 2.04 -18.02 21.59
C ARG A 170 1.83 -19.24 20.70
N GLN A 171 2.05 -20.46 21.21
CA GLN A 171 1.81 -21.69 20.45
C GLN A 171 0.34 -21.85 20.05
N GLN A 172 -0.58 -21.54 20.95
CA GLN A 172 -2.01 -21.53 20.64
C GLN A 172 -2.32 -20.57 19.49
N ILE A 173 -1.81 -19.33 19.53
CA ILE A 173 -2.03 -18.33 18.48
C ILE A 173 -1.38 -18.73 17.15
N LEU A 174 -0.15 -19.26 17.17
CA LEU A 174 0.54 -19.67 15.95
C LEU A 174 -0.17 -20.79 15.20
N SER A 175 -0.84 -21.69 15.94
CA SER A 175 -1.67 -22.78 15.40
C SER A 175 -2.98 -22.31 14.76
N ALA A 176 -3.43 -21.09 15.04
CA ALA A 176 -4.67 -20.55 14.52
C ALA A 176 -4.57 -20.14 13.04
N LYS A 177 -5.69 -20.27 12.31
CA LYS A 177 -5.80 -19.80 10.92
C LYS A 177 -5.79 -18.28 10.81
N ASN A 178 -6.64 -17.60 11.58
CA ASN A 178 -6.66 -16.14 11.67
C ASN A 178 -6.14 -15.74 13.06
N ARG A 179 -4.85 -15.45 13.12
CA ARG A 179 -4.11 -15.20 14.37
C ARG A 179 -4.56 -13.90 15.03
N ALA A 180 -4.77 -12.84 14.24
CA ALA A 180 -5.24 -11.56 14.74
C ALA A 180 -6.65 -11.68 15.37
N THR A 181 -7.59 -12.37 14.70
CA THR A 181 -8.92 -12.61 15.28
C THR A 181 -8.84 -13.37 16.61
N GLN A 182 -8.00 -14.40 16.70
CA GLN A 182 -7.88 -15.16 17.96
C GLN A 182 -7.29 -14.32 19.10
N LEU A 183 -6.41 -13.36 18.80
CA LEU A 183 -5.89 -12.44 19.81
C LEU A 183 -6.95 -11.46 20.34
N ILE A 184 -7.90 -11.02 19.52
CA ILE A 184 -9.06 -10.26 20.02
C ILE A 184 -9.95 -11.16 20.89
N ALA A 185 -10.19 -12.41 20.47
CA ALA A 185 -10.98 -13.36 21.25
C ALA A 185 -10.36 -13.65 22.63
N LEU A 186 -9.04 -13.80 22.72
CA LEU A 186 -8.31 -13.95 23.99
C LEU A 186 -8.45 -12.72 24.89
N GLN A 187 -8.39 -11.51 24.31
CA GLN A 187 -8.61 -10.27 25.07
C GLN A 187 -10.04 -10.22 25.64
N SER A 188 -11.06 -10.52 24.83
CA SER A 188 -12.45 -10.58 25.30
C SER A 188 -12.66 -11.65 26.39
N ALA A 189 -12.07 -12.84 26.25
CA ALA A 189 -12.12 -13.87 27.28
C ALA A 189 -11.49 -13.40 28.60
N GLN A 190 -10.40 -12.64 28.54
CA GLN A 190 -9.80 -12.04 29.74
C GLN A 190 -10.70 -10.99 30.37
N LEU A 191 -11.31 -10.10 29.58
CA LEU A 191 -12.25 -9.10 30.08
C LEU A 191 -13.44 -9.75 30.78
N ARG A 192 -13.97 -10.83 30.19
CA ARG A 192 -15.04 -11.62 30.79
C ARG A 192 -14.62 -12.17 32.16
N SER A 193 -13.45 -12.78 32.27
CA SER A 193 -12.97 -13.32 33.55
C SER A 193 -12.82 -12.25 34.64
N LEU A 194 -12.42 -11.03 34.26
CA LEU A 194 -12.29 -9.90 35.18
C LEU A 194 -13.65 -9.33 35.60
N ASN A 195 -14.65 -9.36 34.72
CA ASN A 195 -16.02 -9.01 35.08
C ASN A 195 -16.65 -10.07 36.01
N GLU A 196 -16.48 -11.36 35.72
CA GLU A 196 -16.94 -12.46 36.59
C GLU A 196 -16.29 -12.40 37.98
N ALA A 197 -15.04 -11.92 38.07
CA ALA A 197 -14.32 -11.69 39.34
C ALA A 197 -14.65 -10.34 40.01
N ALA A 198 -15.57 -9.55 39.46
CA ALA A 198 -15.97 -8.21 39.93
C ALA A 198 -14.83 -7.17 39.98
N ASN A 199 -13.75 -7.38 39.23
CA ASN A 199 -12.67 -6.40 39.03
C ASN A 199 -13.04 -5.31 38.02
N ILE A 200 -14.11 -5.53 37.24
CA ILE A 200 -14.68 -4.60 36.26
C ILE A 200 -16.20 -4.59 36.42
N SER A 201 -16.80 -3.41 36.56
CA SER A 201 -18.26 -3.27 36.59
C SER A 201 -18.89 -3.59 35.23
N ASP A 202 -20.17 -3.97 35.20
CA ASP A 202 -20.86 -4.32 33.96
C ASP A 202 -20.84 -3.18 32.92
N TYR A 203 -20.99 -1.93 33.37
CA TYR A 203 -20.90 -0.76 32.50
C TYR A 203 -19.51 -0.61 31.88
N ASN A 204 -18.45 -0.82 32.65
CA ASN A 204 -17.07 -0.73 32.18
C ASN A 204 -16.71 -1.92 31.27
N TYR A 205 -17.23 -3.10 31.57
CA TYR A 205 -17.06 -4.30 30.75
C TYR A 205 -17.69 -4.09 29.36
N VAL A 206 -18.93 -3.60 29.30
CA VAL A 206 -19.60 -3.26 28.03
C VAL A 206 -18.82 -2.20 27.26
N ALA A 207 -18.27 -1.18 27.93
CA ALA A 207 -17.46 -0.15 27.28
C ALA A 207 -16.17 -0.73 26.66
N LEU A 208 -15.47 -1.62 27.38
CA LEU A 208 -14.26 -2.29 26.88
C LEU A 208 -14.57 -3.27 25.73
N GLU A 209 -15.66 -4.03 25.82
CA GLU A 209 -16.09 -4.94 24.75
C GLU A 209 -16.48 -4.17 23.47
N ASN A 210 -17.15 -3.03 23.60
CA ASN A 210 -17.40 -2.14 22.47
C ASN A 210 -16.09 -1.63 21.85
N GLN A 211 -15.09 -1.33 22.68
CA GLN A 211 -13.78 -0.89 22.19
C GLN A 211 -13.04 -2.02 21.43
N LEU A 212 -13.13 -3.27 21.88
CA LEU A 212 -12.62 -4.44 21.17
C LEU A 212 -13.38 -4.71 19.87
N LYS A 213 -14.71 -4.56 19.88
CA LYS A 213 -15.54 -4.65 18.67
C LYS A 213 -15.10 -3.62 17.63
N ASP A 214 -14.82 -2.38 18.02
CA ASP A 214 -14.35 -1.36 17.08
C ASP A 214 -12.98 -1.70 16.47
N LEU A 215 -12.07 -2.29 17.25
CA LEU A 215 -10.79 -2.79 16.75
C LEU A 215 -11.00 -3.96 15.76
N TYR A 216 -11.92 -4.87 16.09
CA TYR A 216 -12.31 -6.00 15.23
C TYR A 216 -12.93 -5.54 13.91
N ASP A 217 -13.82 -4.54 13.95
CA ASP A 217 -14.45 -3.95 12.76
C ASP A 217 -13.39 -3.34 11.83
N ASN A 218 -12.37 -2.68 12.39
CA ASN A 218 -11.26 -2.13 11.60
C ASN A 218 -10.32 -3.21 11.07
N GLN A 219 -10.05 -4.29 11.81
CA GLN A 219 -9.36 -5.46 11.30
C GLN A 219 -10.09 -6.04 10.08
N GLY A 220 -11.40 -6.27 10.17
CA GLY A 220 -12.20 -6.81 9.06
C GLY A 220 -12.17 -5.93 7.81
N LYS A 221 -12.19 -4.60 7.99
CA LYS A 221 -12.03 -3.64 6.88
C LYS A 221 -10.63 -3.75 6.24
N ALA A 222 -9.56 -3.85 7.04
CA ALA A 222 -8.20 -4.02 6.52
C ALA A 222 -8.04 -5.34 5.77
N GLU A 223 -8.55 -6.44 6.33
CA GLU A 223 -8.57 -7.76 5.70
C GLU A 223 -9.33 -7.75 4.38
N ARG A 224 -10.45 -7.02 4.29
CA ARG A 224 -11.19 -6.85 3.04
C ARG A 224 -10.35 -6.18 1.97
N ILE A 225 -9.65 -5.08 2.29
CA ILE A 225 -8.76 -4.40 1.34
C ILE A 225 -7.65 -5.35 0.86
N LYS A 226 -7.06 -6.12 1.78
CA LYS A 226 -5.98 -7.06 1.49
C LYS A 226 -6.42 -8.24 0.63
N ASN A 227 -7.57 -8.84 0.95
CA ASN A 227 -8.02 -10.09 0.34
C ASN A 227 -8.84 -9.89 -0.94
N PHE A 228 -9.38 -8.69 -1.18
CA PHE A 228 -10.15 -8.40 -2.39
C PHE A 228 -9.45 -7.32 -3.25
N PRO A 229 -8.77 -7.70 -4.35
CA PRO A 229 -8.10 -6.74 -5.23
C PRO A 229 -9.08 -5.82 -5.96
N TYR A 230 -8.57 -4.77 -6.59
CA TYR A 230 -9.38 -3.98 -7.51
C TYR A 230 -9.87 -4.88 -8.66
N PRO A 231 -11.13 -4.75 -9.14
CA PRO A 231 -11.66 -5.71 -10.09
C PRO A 231 -10.82 -5.78 -11.36
N ARG A 232 -10.31 -6.97 -11.65
CA ARG A 232 -9.24 -7.17 -12.64
C ARG A 232 -9.66 -6.79 -14.05
N GLN A 233 -10.94 -6.93 -14.39
CA GLN A 233 -11.49 -6.49 -15.66
C GLN A 233 -11.26 -4.98 -15.93
N PHE A 234 -11.40 -4.12 -14.92
CA PHE A 234 -11.15 -2.68 -15.08
C PHE A 234 -9.66 -2.40 -15.26
N SER A 235 -8.80 -3.09 -14.50
CA SER A 235 -7.34 -2.95 -14.67
C SER A 235 -6.88 -3.43 -16.05
N SER A 236 -7.40 -4.56 -16.53
CA SER A 236 -7.04 -5.10 -17.84
C SER A 236 -7.51 -4.20 -18.98
N ILE A 237 -8.73 -3.67 -18.91
CA ILE A 237 -9.25 -2.73 -19.91
C ILE A 237 -8.37 -1.47 -19.96
N ASN A 238 -7.99 -0.90 -18.81
CA ASN A 238 -7.15 0.30 -18.83
C ASN A 238 -5.77 0.03 -19.45
N LEU A 239 -5.17 -1.11 -19.12
CA LEU A 239 -3.90 -1.53 -19.70
C LEU A 239 -3.99 -1.67 -21.23
N TYR A 240 -5.04 -2.34 -21.73
CA TYR A 240 -5.21 -2.58 -23.16
C TYR A 240 -5.45 -1.28 -23.92
N PHE A 241 -6.31 -0.39 -23.41
CA PHE A 241 -6.56 0.92 -24.04
C PHE A 241 -5.32 1.81 -24.03
N THR A 242 -4.63 1.87 -22.90
CA THR A 242 -3.38 2.65 -22.79
C THR A 242 -2.31 2.14 -23.74
N PHE A 243 -2.15 0.81 -23.83
CA PHE A 243 -1.19 0.20 -24.75
C PHE A 243 -1.57 0.42 -26.22
N ALA A 244 -2.85 0.23 -26.57
CA ALA A 244 -3.35 0.48 -27.93
C ALA A 244 -3.11 1.93 -28.36
N PHE A 245 -3.39 2.89 -27.48
CA PHE A 245 -3.09 4.30 -27.72
C PHE A 245 -1.57 4.52 -27.94
N CYS A 246 -0.73 3.98 -27.05
CA CYS A 246 0.72 4.12 -27.15
C CYS A 246 1.30 3.51 -28.44
N ALA A 247 0.74 2.40 -28.92
CA ALA A 247 1.14 1.76 -30.17
C ALA A 247 0.75 2.59 -31.41
N LEU A 248 -0.37 3.32 -31.36
CA LEU A 248 -0.86 4.14 -32.47
C LEU A 248 -0.26 5.55 -32.52
N LEU A 249 0.22 6.07 -31.39
CA LEU A 249 0.88 7.39 -31.30
C LEU A 249 1.92 7.65 -32.40
N PRO A 250 2.93 6.79 -32.61
CA PRO A 250 3.96 7.05 -33.62
C PRO A 250 3.40 7.06 -35.04
N LEU A 251 2.41 6.22 -35.34
CA LEU A 251 1.76 6.18 -36.65
C LEU A 251 0.98 7.46 -36.95
N GLY A 252 0.30 8.02 -35.94
CA GLY A 252 -0.38 9.31 -36.05
C GLY A 252 0.59 10.47 -36.23
N PHE A 253 1.68 10.50 -35.46
CA PHE A 253 2.69 11.55 -35.56
C PHE A 253 3.45 11.53 -36.89
N ILE A 254 3.75 10.37 -37.45
CA ILE A 254 4.33 10.25 -38.79
C ILE A 254 3.44 10.97 -39.82
N GLY A 255 2.12 10.76 -39.74
CA GLY A 255 1.16 11.43 -40.63
C GLY A 255 1.22 12.96 -40.51
N GLU A 256 1.24 13.50 -39.29
CA GLU A 256 1.28 14.95 -39.09
C GLU A 256 2.63 15.59 -39.43
N PHE A 257 3.74 14.97 -39.03
CA PHE A 257 5.07 15.49 -39.34
C PHE A 257 5.45 15.33 -40.82
N SER A 258 4.96 14.29 -41.51
CA SER A 258 5.20 14.14 -42.96
C SER A 258 4.58 15.28 -43.77
N LYS A 259 3.38 15.76 -43.41
CA LYS A 259 2.75 16.95 -44.03
C LYS A 259 3.58 18.22 -43.84
N LEU A 260 4.27 18.34 -42.69
CA LEU A 260 5.16 19.47 -42.41
C LEU A 260 6.51 19.36 -43.13
N GLY A 261 6.88 18.17 -43.62
CA GLY A 261 8.12 17.92 -44.34
C GLY A 261 8.25 18.76 -45.61
N GLU A 262 7.12 19.05 -46.29
CA GLU A 262 7.10 19.92 -47.48
C GLU A 262 7.64 21.33 -47.20
N LYS A 263 7.50 21.84 -45.97
CA LYS A 263 7.90 23.21 -45.59
C LYS A 263 9.21 23.27 -44.82
N PHE A 264 9.53 22.25 -44.04
CA PHE A 264 10.66 22.25 -43.10
C PHE A 264 11.72 21.18 -43.38
N GLY A 265 11.53 20.40 -44.46
CA GLY A 265 12.42 19.32 -44.87
C GLY A 265 12.08 17.97 -44.22
N ASP A 266 12.53 16.89 -44.86
CA ASP A 266 12.23 15.50 -44.45
C ASP A 266 12.77 15.13 -43.06
N GLY A 267 13.72 15.91 -42.54
CA GLY A 267 14.29 15.73 -41.20
C GLY A 267 13.25 15.87 -40.07
N ILE A 268 12.13 16.56 -40.32
CA ILE A 268 11.09 16.78 -39.30
C ILE A 268 10.38 15.49 -38.88
N ILE A 269 10.38 14.45 -39.72
CA ILE A 269 9.78 13.13 -39.43
C ILE A 269 10.43 12.49 -38.19
N TRP A 270 11.70 12.79 -37.92
CA TRP A 270 12.40 12.27 -36.75
C TRP A 270 11.83 12.79 -35.42
N LEU A 271 11.07 13.89 -35.43
CA LEU A 271 10.35 14.40 -34.26
C LEU A 271 9.25 13.45 -33.78
N THR A 272 8.79 12.52 -34.62
CA THR A 272 7.87 11.44 -34.20
C THR A 272 8.38 10.73 -32.95
N ILE A 273 9.68 10.43 -32.88
CA ILE A 273 10.27 9.65 -31.79
C ILE A 273 10.17 10.39 -30.44
N PRO A 274 10.77 11.59 -30.26
CA PRO A 274 10.70 12.28 -28.97
C PRO A 274 9.26 12.65 -28.55
N PHE A 275 8.37 13.01 -29.48
CA PHE A 275 6.98 13.31 -29.14
C PHE A 275 6.18 12.07 -28.73
N SER A 276 6.36 10.95 -29.44
CA SER A 276 5.75 9.67 -29.05
C SER A 276 6.25 9.23 -27.69
N ILE A 277 7.57 9.29 -27.45
CA ILE A 277 8.15 8.95 -26.15
C ILE A 277 7.55 9.81 -25.05
N LEU A 278 7.51 11.14 -25.23
CA LEU A 278 7.00 12.05 -24.21
C LEU A 278 5.55 11.73 -23.84
N ILE A 279 4.65 11.64 -24.82
CA ILE A 279 3.21 11.46 -24.57
C ILE A 279 2.93 10.03 -24.11
N GLY A 280 3.49 9.01 -24.78
CA GLY A 280 3.31 7.62 -24.37
C GLY A 280 3.88 7.33 -22.98
N TRP A 281 5.02 7.93 -22.63
CA TRP A 281 5.57 7.84 -21.28
C TRP A 281 4.60 8.37 -20.23
N VAL A 282 3.98 9.54 -20.45
CA VAL A 282 2.99 10.09 -19.50
C VAL A 282 1.85 9.10 -19.22
N PHE A 283 1.26 8.51 -20.26
CA PHE A 283 0.15 7.56 -20.09
C PHE A 283 0.59 6.24 -19.44
N LEU A 284 1.74 5.69 -19.85
CA LEU A 284 2.29 4.46 -19.26
C LEU A 284 2.70 4.65 -17.79
N VAL A 285 3.13 5.87 -17.43
CA VAL A 285 3.45 6.23 -16.04
C VAL A 285 2.18 6.39 -15.21
N LEU A 286 1.12 7.00 -15.75
CA LEU A 286 -0.18 7.06 -15.07
C LEU A 286 -0.70 5.65 -14.75
N GLU A 287 -0.56 4.71 -15.69
CA GLU A 287 -0.92 3.30 -15.48
C GLU A 287 -0.06 2.64 -14.38
N GLN A 288 1.25 2.92 -14.37
CA GLN A 288 2.18 2.39 -13.36
C GLN A 288 1.91 2.96 -11.95
N ILE A 289 1.53 4.23 -11.85
CA ILE A 289 1.15 4.86 -10.58
C ILE A 289 -0.12 4.21 -10.01
N GLY A 290 -1.14 4.01 -10.85
CA GLY A 290 -2.37 3.32 -10.43
C GLY A 290 -2.08 1.90 -9.94
N GLU A 291 -1.23 1.16 -10.65
CA GLU A 291 -0.81 -0.19 -10.26
C GLU A 291 -0.04 -0.21 -8.92
N SER A 292 0.82 0.78 -8.68
CA SER A 292 1.57 0.90 -7.42
C SER A 292 0.74 1.35 -6.23
N THR A 293 -0.48 1.87 -6.44
CA THR A 293 -1.37 2.40 -5.40
C THR A 293 -2.53 1.44 -5.10
N GLU A 294 -2.64 0.35 -5.86
CA GLU A 294 -3.77 -0.59 -5.78
C GLU A 294 -3.81 -1.41 -4.48
N ASN A 295 -2.64 -1.75 -3.94
CA ASN A 295 -2.46 -2.65 -2.80
C ASN A 295 -1.73 -1.93 -1.65
N PRO A 296 -2.43 -1.28 -0.72
CA PRO A 296 -1.81 -0.36 0.26
C PRO A 296 -1.06 -1.04 1.41
N PHE A 297 -1.00 -2.37 1.44
CA PHE A 297 -0.39 -3.16 2.50
C PHE A 297 0.72 -4.10 2.00
N GLU A 298 1.07 -4.08 0.72
CA GLU A 298 2.02 -5.03 0.13
C GLU A 298 3.49 -4.79 0.57
N GLY A 299 3.81 -3.64 1.15
CA GLY A 299 5.19 -3.28 1.55
C GLY A 299 5.91 -2.43 0.51
N ASN A 300 5.16 -1.75 -0.36
CA ASN A 300 5.69 -0.79 -1.30
C ASN A 300 6.15 0.49 -0.58
N ALA A 301 7.08 1.23 -1.19
CA ALA A 301 7.58 2.50 -0.67
C ALA A 301 6.46 3.53 -0.45
N ASN A 302 5.36 3.44 -1.20
CA ASN A 302 4.22 4.35 -1.09
C ASN A 302 3.07 3.85 -0.20
N ASP A 303 3.17 2.64 0.32
CA ASP A 303 2.12 2.02 1.11
C ASP A 303 1.94 2.70 2.47
N VAL A 304 0.82 2.40 3.11
CA VAL A 304 0.53 2.82 4.48
C VAL A 304 1.64 2.27 5.39
N PRO A 305 2.28 3.11 6.23
CA PRO A 305 3.40 2.72 7.06
C PRO A 305 2.91 2.01 8.33
N ILE A 306 2.30 0.84 8.15
CA ILE A 306 1.62 0.10 9.22
C ILE A 306 2.59 -0.33 10.32
N THR A 307 3.87 -0.54 9.99
CA THR A 307 4.91 -0.92 10.97
C THR A 307 5.16 0.22 11.95
N GLN A 308 5.40 1.42 11.41
CA GLN A 308 5.66 2.63 12.17
C GLN A 308 4.42 3.04 12.96
N ILE A 309 3.22 2.91 12.36
CA ILE A 309 1.97 3.16 13.07
C ILE A 309 1.85 2.22 14.28
N SER A 310 2.09 0.92 14.11
CA SER A 310 2.08 -0.04 15.22
C SER A 310 3.13 0.30 16.29
N ARG A 311 4.34 0.72 15.91
CA ARG A 311 5.37 1.17 16.87
C ARG A 311 4.94 2.43 17.63
N ASN A 312 4.31 3.40 16.97
CA ASN A 312 3.82 4.60 17.65
C ASN A 312 2.71 4.25 18.65
N ILE A 313 1.77 3.38 18.28
CA ILE A 313 0.75 2.89 19.22
C ILE A 313 1.40 2.21 20.42
N GLU A 314 2.43 1.37 20.19
CA GLU A 314 3.18 0.72 21.26
C GLU A 314 3.80 1.74 22.22
N ILE A 315 4.45 2.78 21.70
CA ILE A 315 5.04 3.86 22.50
C ILE A 315 3.95 4.57 23.33
N ASP A 316 2.91 5.08 22.67
CA ASP A 316 1.87 5.88 23.33
C ASP A 316 1.15 5.10 24.44
N VAL A 317 0.84 3.82 24.19
CA VAL A 317 0.11 2.99 25.16
C VAL A 317 1.01 2.57 26.32
N ARG A 318 2.31 2.31 26.07
CA ARG A 318 3.28 2.09 27.16
C ARG A 318 3.44 3.35 28.04
N GLU A 319 3.45 4.54 27.44
CA GLU A 319 3.44 5.81 28.17
C GLU A 319 2.17 5.99 29.01
N ILE A 320 0.99 5.64 28.47
CA ILE A 320 -0.29 5.66 29.23
C ILE A 320 -0.21 4.77 30.47
N LEU A 321 0.47 3.62 30.38
CA LEU A 321 0.73 2.71 31.50
C LEU A 321 1.85 3.20 32.45
N GLY A 322 2.51 4.32 32.16
CA GLY A 322 3.61 4.86 32.96
C GLY A 322 4.94 4.09 32.82
N GLN A 323 5.09 3.27 31.78
CA GLN A 323 6.35 2.57 31.51
C GLN A 323 7.41 3.56 31.01
N LYS A 324 8.65 3.41 31.50
CA LYS A 324 9.78 4.28 31.11
C LYS A 324 10.63 3.70 29.98
N ASP A 325 10.62 2.38 29.83
CA ASP A 325 11.34 1.68 28.77
C ASP A 325 10.48 1.64 27.50
N LEU A 326 10.64 2.68 26.68
CA LEU A 326 9.89 2.89 25.46
C LEU A 326 10.75 2.48 24.25
N PRO A 327 10.19 1.70 23.31
CA PRO A 327 10.92 1.35 22.10
C PRO A 327 11.15 2.60 21.24
N ALA A 328 12.27 2.65 20.52
CA ALA A 328 12.57 3.78 19.65
C ALA A 328 11.53 3.92 18.51
N PRO A 329 11.16 5.16 18.13
CA PRO A 329 10.29 5.40 16.98
C PRO A 329 10.97 4.94 15.69
N ILE A 330 10.20 4.35 14.78
CA ILE A 330 10.71 3.98 13.45
C ILE A 330 10.87 5.26 12.62
N THR A 331 12.10 5.51 12.17
CA THR A 331 12.45 6.65 11.33
C THR A 331 12.51 6.25 9.85
N ALA A 332 12.37 7.23 8.97
CA ALA A 332 12.40 6.98 7.54
C ALA A 332 13.82 6.62 7.07
N ILE A 333 13.96 5.52 6.34
CA ILE A 333 15.21 5.12 5.67
C ILE A 333 15.09 5.55 4.22
N ASN A 334 16.01 6.39 3.72
CA ASN A 334 15.95 6.96 2.37
C ASN A 334 14.62 7.69 2.06
N ASN A 335 14.05 8.36 3.06
CA ASN A 335 12.72 9.00 3.02
C ASN A 335 11.54 8.02 2.87
N ILE A 336 11.74 6.74 3.14
CA ILE A 336 10.69 5.72 3.11
C ILE A 336 10.43 5.26 4.54
N LEU A 337 9.17 5.37 4.94
CA LEU A 337 8.65 5.03 6.25
C LEU A 337 7.78 3.78 6.14
N MET A 338 7.98 2.79 7.00
CA MET A 338 7.39 1.44 6.83
C MET A 338 6.24 1.13 7.77
#